data_AF-A0A7S2GDG8-F1
#
_entry.id   AF-A0A7S2GDG8-F1
#
_cell.length_a   1.000
_cell.length_b   1.000
_cell.length_c   1.000
_cell.angle_alpha   90.00
_cell.angle_beta   90.00
_cell.angle_gamma   90.00
#
_symmetry.space_group_name_H-M   'P 1'
#
loop_
_entity.id
_entity.type
_entity.pdbx_description
1 polymer ?
#
loop_
_entity_poly.entity_id
_entity_poly.type
_entity_poly.pdbx_seq_one_letter_code
_entity_poly.pdbx_strand_id
1 'polypeptide(L)'
;ATGGTMVSFLGPSYKDFAGSGIVHMVGGVAALCGAAIVGPRKGRFTTTNDEEFDGHSVPFCVLGTFFLWFGWYGFNPGSTLAMKTKADAVSAGLVAANTTLAPCVAGLIVFFLRAKVVYPKALDVSGFCNGILAG
;
A
#
# COMPACT_ATOMS: atom_id res chain seq x y z
N ALA A 1 12.91 28.67 6.49
CA ALA A 1 13.27 29.17 5.14
C ALA A 1 11.97 29.56 4.42
N THR A 2 12.01 30.70 3.75
CA THR A 2 10.94 31.48 3.10
C THR A 2 10.07 30.68 2.11
N GLY A 3 8.93 30.15 2.58
CA GLY A 3 7.91 29.49 1.73
C GLY A 3 6.58 30.24 1.62
N GLY A 4 6.51 31.48 2.12
CA GLY A 4 5.30 32.29 2.09
C GLY A 4 5.20 33.12 0.80
N THR A 5 3.98 33.22 0.26
CA THR A 5 3.48 34.06 -0.86
C THR A 5 3.57 33.54 -2.30
N MET A 6 4.69 32.99 -2.78
CA MET A 6 4.75 32.52 -4.18
C MET A 6 3.97 31.22 -4.44
N VAL A 7 3.94 30.30 -3.47
CA VAL A 7 3.27 29.00 -3.65
C VAL A 7 1.75 29.12 -3.53
N SER A 8 1.22 30.11 -2.80
CA SER A 8 -0.22 30.33 -2.69
C SER A 8 -0.90 30.81 -3.98
N PHE A 9 -0.15 31.29 -4.98
CA PHE A 9 -0.70 31.75 -6.26
C PHE A 9 -0.90 30.61 -7.28
N LEU A 10 -0.17 29.50 -7.16
CA LEU A 10 -0.16 28.38 -8.13
C LEU A 10 -0.87 27.11 -7.64
N GLY A 11 -1.41 27.12 -6.41
CA GLY A 11 -2.02 25.96 -5.76
C GLY A 11 -1.15 25.36 -4.65
N PRO A 12 -1.66 24.41 -3.86
CA PRO A 12 -0.93 23.89 -2.71
C PRO A 12 0.39 23.22 -3.15
N SER A 13 1.45 23.45 -2.38
CA SER A 13 2.70 22.71 -2.47
C SER A 13 2.45 21.20 -2.36
N TYR A 14 3.40 20.40 -2.85
CA TYR A 14 3.42 18.95 -2.64
C TYR A 14 3.12 18.58 -1.17
N LYS A 15 2.19 17.64 -0.96
CA LYS A 15 1.81 17.12 0.35
C LYS A 15 1.94 15.61 0.35
N ASP A 16 2.72 15.10 1.28
CA ASP A 16 2.83 13.67 1.57
C ASP A 16 2.75 13.51 3.09
N PHE A 17 1.65 12.95 3.56
CA PHE A 17 1.32 12.94 4.98
C PHE A 17 2.18 11.93 5.75
N ALA A 18 2.22 10.68 5.27
CA ALA A 18 2.93 9.60 5.93
C ALA A 18 4.01 8.93 5.05
N GLY A 19 4.13 9.27 3.76
CA GLY A 19 5.19 8.75 2.90
C GLY A 19 4.73 7.98 1.66
N SER A 20 3.56 8.27 1.10
CA SER A 20 3.11 7.65 -0.16
C SER A 20 4.08 7.90 -1.30
N GLY A 21 4.69 9.09 -1.37
CA GLY A 21 5.73 9.40 -2.33
C GLY A 21 7.10 8.92 -1.86
N ILE A 22 7.55 9.43 -0.72
CA ILE A 22 8.94 9.26 -0.27
C ILE A 22 9.30 7.83 0.17
N VAL A 23 8.31 7.02 0.59
CA VAL A 23 8.53 5.62 0.97
C VAL A 23 8.01 4.69 -0.13
N HIS A 24 6.71 4.76 -0.43
CA HIS A 24 6.09 3.76 -1.31
C HIS A 24 6.44 3.97 -2.80
N MET A 25 6.32 5.19 -3.33
CA MET A 25 6.66 5.44 -4.73
C MET A 25 8.16 5.29 -4.99
N VAL A 26 9.02 5.86 -4.14
CA VAL A 26 10.48 5.69 -4.26
C VAL A 26 10.86 4.20 -4.18
N GLY A 27 10.35 3.47 -3.19
CA GLY A 27 10.61 2.04 -3.05
C GLY A 27 10.10 1.22 -4.25
N GLY A 28 8.92 1.56 -4.77
CA GLY A 28 8.32 0.90 -5.95
C GLY A 28 9.11 1.16 -7.23
N VAL A 29 9.55 2.41 -7.48
CA VAL A 29 10.37 2.76 -8.63
C VAL A 29 11.75 2.10 -8.53
N ALA A 30 12.36 2.09 -7.34
CA ALA A 30 13.63 1.39 -7.13
C ALA A 30 13.49 -0.13 -7.39
N ALA A 31 12.40 -0.75 -6.92
CA ALA A 31 12.11 -2.16 -7.19
C ALA A 31 11.89 -2.42 -8.69
N LEU A 32 11.20 -1.53 -9.40
CA LEU A 32 11.01 -1.62 -10.85
C LEU A 32 12.33 -1.52 -11.61
N CYS A 33 13.17 -0.52 -11.29
CA CYS A 33 14.50 -0.39 -11.89
C CYS A 33 15.37 -1.62 -11.61
N GLY A 34 15.37 -2.12 -10.37
CA GLY A 34 16.09 -3.34 -9.99
C GLY A 34 15.61 -4.56 -10.77
N ALA A 35 14.29 -4.75 -10.90
CA ALA A 35 13.71 -5.84 -11.67
C ALA A 35 14.06 -5.75 -13.16
N ALA A 36 14.08 -4.54 -13.73
CA ALA A 36 14.46 -4.32 -15.13
C ALA A 36 15.95 -4.64 -15.39
N ILE A 37 16.83 -4.31 -14.45
CA ILE A 37 18.28 -4.58 -14.56
C ILE A 37 18.58 -6.08 -14.38
N VAL A 38 17.97 -6.73 -13.38
CA VAL A 38 18.18 -8.16 -13.10
C VAL A 38 17.54 -9.04 -14.18
N GLY A 39 16.41 -8.60 -14.72
CA GLY A 39 15.63 -9.32 -15.72
C GLY A 39 14.69 -10.39 -15.11
N PRO A 40 13.87 -11.04 -15.96
CA PRO A 40 12.89 -12.02 -15.53
C PRO A 40 13.55 -13.30 -15.01
N ARG A 41 12.88 -13.98 -14.08
CA ARG A 41 13.28 -15.33 -13.66
C ARG A 41 13.33 -16.28 -14.86
N LYS A 42 14.33 -17.17 -14.90
CA LYS A 42 14.48 -18.16 -15.98
C LYS A 42 13.20 -18.99 -16.11
N GLY A 43 12.68 -19.10 -17.33
CA GLY A 43 11.47 -19.86 -17.62
C GLY A 43 10.17 -19.27 -17.08
N ARG A 44 10.16 -18.01 -16.61
CA ARG A 44 8.95 -17.34 -16.12
C ARG A 44 7.99 -16.96 -17.24
N PHE A 45 8.48 -16.29 -18.28
CA PHE A 45 7.61 -15.82 -19.37
C PHE A 45 7.82 -16.70 -20.60
N THR A 46 7.28 -17.91 -20.59
CA THR A 46 7.32 -18.82 -21.74
C THR A 46 5.92 -19.03 -22.31
N THR A 47 5.84 -19.41 -23.59
CA THR A 47 4.57 -19.74 -24.26
C THR A 47 3.81 -20.89 -23.59
N THR A 48 4.47 -21.66 -22.73
CA THR A 48 3.94 -22.82 -22.02
C THR A 48 3.67 -22.57 -20.53
N ASN A 49 4.15 -21.46 -19.97
CA ASN A 49 4.09 -21.22 -18.53
C ASN A 49 3.96 -19.71 -18.26
N ASP A 50 2.76 -19.16 -18.50
CA ASP A 50 2.42 -17.76 -18.26
C ASP A 50 1.55 -17.58 -16.99
N GLU A 51 1.36 -18.66 -16.24
CA GLU A 51 0.51 -18.69 -15.04
C GLU A 51 1.10 -17.86 -13.90
N GLU A 52 0.24 -17.33 -13.02
CA GLU A 52 0.69 -16.62 -11.81
C GLU A 52 1.47 -17.57 -10.89
N PHE A 53 2.60 -17.12 -10.30
CA PHE A 53 3.28 -17.95 -9.31
C PHE A 53 2.45 -17.99 -8.03
N ASP A 54 2.15 -19.19 -7.56
CA ASP A 54 1.50 -19.36 -6.26
C ASP A 54 2.48 -19.03 -5.13
N GLY A 55 1.95 -18.39 -4.09
CA GLY A 55 2.72 -18.05 -2.90
C GLY A 55 3.20 -19.31 -2.17
N HIS A 56 4.45 -19.30 -1.72
CA HIS A 56 5.07 -20.43 -1.03
C HIS A 56 4.33 -20.83 0.27
N SER A 57 3.66 -19.88 0.93
CA SER A 57 2.81 -20.14 2.09
C SER A 57 1.78 -19.02 2.28
N VAL A 58 0.51 -19.35 2.06
CA VAL A 58 -0.61 -18.41 2.25
C VAL A 58 -0.75 -17.95 3.72
N PRO A 59 -0.63 -18.83 4.74
CA PRO A 59 -0.68 -18.40 6.14
C PRO A 59 0.38 -17.36 6.50
N PHE A 60 1.62 -17.50 6.00
CA PHE A 60 2.67 -16.52 6.26
C PHE A 60 2.41 -15.19 5.53
N CYS A 61 1.83 -15.20 4.33
CA CYS A 61 1.39 -13.97 3.67
C CYS A 61 0.33 -13.23 4.48
N VAL A 62 -0.66 -13.94 5.02
CA VAL A 62 -1.71 -13.35 5.87
C VAL A 62 -1.11 -12.78 7.15
N LEU A 63 -0.21 -13.53 7.81
CA LEU A 63 0.48 -13.07 9.02
C LEU A 63 1.33 -11.81 8.76
N GLY A 64 2.08 -11.79 7.65
CA GLY A 64 2.86 -10.63 7.25
C GLY A 64 1.97 -9.40 6.96
N THR A 65 0.85 -9.60 6.27
CA THR A 65 -0.13 -8.55 6.00
C THR A 65 -0.71 -7.98 7.31
N PHE A 66 -1.00 -8.84 8.28
CA PHE A 66 -1.47 -8.40 9.59
C PHE A 66 -0.42 -7.56 10.33
N PHE A 67 0.85 -7.98 10.33
CA PHE A 67 1.93 -7.20 10.95
C PHE A 67 2.16 -5.85 10.25
N LEU A 68 2.09 -5.80 8.93
CA LEU A 68 2.20 -4.54 8.17
C LEU A 68 1.04 -3.60 8.50
N TRP A 69 -0.19 -4.12 8.52
CA TRP A 69 -1.36 -3.31 8.84
C TRP A 69 -1.34 -2.82 10.29
N PHE A 70 -0.95 -3.67 11.24
CA PHE A 70 -0.73 -3.23 12.62
C PHE A 70 0.36 -2.14 12.69
N GLY A 71 1.48 -2.35 12.00
CA GLY A 71 2.57 -1.38 11.92
C GLY A 71 2.13 -0.03 11.34
N TRP A 72 1.16 -0.01 10.40
CA TRP A 72 0.63 1.23 9.84
C TRP A 72 -0.08 2.13 10.86
N TYR A 73 -0.57 1.62 11.99
CA TYR A 73 -1.08 2.50 13.05
C TYR A 73 0.03 3.30 13.75
N GLY A 74 1.26 2.79 13.74
CA GLY A 74 2.43 3.57 14.15
C GLY A 74 2.89 4.54 13.05
N PHE A 75 2.80 4.13 11.78
CA PHE A 75 3.28 4.88 10.64
C PHE A 75 2.37 6.08 10.29
N ASN A 76 1.07 5.83 10.07
CA ASN A 76 0.12 6.83 9.60
C ASN A 76 -0.29 7.78 10.75
N PRO A 77 -1.01 7.37 11.81
CA PRO A 77 -1.32 8.24 12.94
C PRO A 77 -0.09 8.91 13.56
N GLY A 78 1.02 8.17 13.68
CA GLY A 78 2.27 8.70 14.22
C GLY A 78 2.86 9.85 13.40
N SER A 79 2.59 9.91 12.09
CA SER A 79 2.99 11.03 11.22
C SER A 79 2.27 12.36 11.54
N THR A 80 1.30 12.35 12.46
CA THR A 80 0.75 13.57 13.06
C THR A 80 1.82 14.32 13.88
N LEU A 81 2.84 13.61 14.40
CA LEU A 81 3.98 14.14 15.18
C LEU A 81 3.61 14.95 16.44
N ALA A 82 2.33 14.98 16.82
CA ALA A 82 1.80 15.67 17.97
C ALA A 82 0.58 14.92 18.54
N MET A 83 0.48 14.89 19.87
CA MET A 83 -0.70 14.43 20.62
C MET A 83 -0.87 15.24 21.93
N LYS A 84 -0.46 16.52 21.91
CA LYS A 84 -0.43 17.36 23.12
C LYS A 84 -1.75 18.08 23.35
N THR A 85 -2.50 18.38 22.28
CA THR A 85 -3.79 19.06 22.35
C THR A 85 -4.93 18.13 21.94
N LYS A 86 -6.17 18.50 22.31
CA LYS A 86 -7.37 17.79 21.85
C LYS A 86 -7.45 17.78 20.31
N ALA A 87 -7.05 18.86 19.65
CA ALA A 87 -7.07 18.95 18.20
C ALA A 87 -6.09 17.95 17.56
N ASP A 88 -4.88 17.83 18.09
CA ASP A 88 -3.88 16.86 17.60
C ASP A 88 -4.38 15.42 17.76
N ALA A 89 -4.96 15.11 18.92
CA ALA A 89 -5.50 13.78 19.21
C ALA A 89 -6.69 13.42 18.28
N VAL A 90 -7.58 14.38 18.01
CA VAL A 90 -8.68 14.19 17.05
C VAL A 90 -8.13 13.94 15.64
N SER A 91 -7.10 14.68 15.21
CA SER A 91 -6.47 14.47 13.91
C SER A 91 -5.82 13.09 13.80
N ALA A 92 -5.03 12.68 14.79
CA ALA A 92 -4.41 11.36 14.81
C ALA A 92 -5.45 10.24 14.83
N GLY A 93 -6.54 10.42 15.57
CA GLY A 93 -7.67 9.48 15.60
C GLY A 93 -8.38 9.34 14.25
N LEU A 94 -8.58 10.46 13.53
CA LEU A 94 -9.15 10.42 12.17
C LEU A 94 -8.23 9.68 11.20
N VAL A 95 -6.93 9.93 11.29
CA VAL A 95 -5.92 9.21 10.48
C VAL A 95 -5.93 7.71 10.82
N ALA A 96 -6.08 7.34 12.08
CA ALA A 96 -6.18 5.94 12.49
C ALA A 96 -7.42 5.27 11.89
N ALA A 97 -8.58 5.93 11.92
CA ALA A 97 -9.80 5.42 11.30
C ALA A 97 -9.62 5.22 9.78
N ASN A 98 -8.99 6.18 9.09
CA ASN A 98 -8.70 6.05 7.66
C ASN A 98 -7.71 4.92 7.37
N THR A 99 -6.74 4.68 8.26
CA THR A 99 -5.77 3.57 8.18
C THR A 99 -6.43 2.20 8.36
N THR A 100 -7.62 2.14 8.98
CA THR A 100 -8.44 0.91 8.98
C THR A 100 -9.29 0.82 7.71
N LEU A 101 -9.97 1.91 7.36
CA LEU A 101 -11.00 1.88 6.33
C LEU A 101 -10.40 1.67 4.93
N ALA A 102 -9.28 2.30 4.60
CA ALA A 102 -8.70 2.21 3.27
C ALA A 102 -8.22 0.78 2.93
N PRO A 103 -7.42 0.07 3.77
CA PRO A 103 -7.05 -1.32 3.50
C PRO A 103 -8.25 -2.28 3.48
N CYS A 104 -9.23 -2.09 4.37
CA CYS A 104 -10.47 -2.88 4.37
C CYS A 104 -11.19 -2.82 3.01
N VAL A 105 -11.42 -1.60 2.53
CA VAL A 105 -12.16 -1.36 1.28
C VAL A 105 -11.35 -1.84 0.09
N ALA A 106 -10.05 -1.52 0.02
CA ALA A 106 -9.18 -1.94 -1.07
C ALA A 106 -9.05 -3.47 -1.14
N GLY A 107 -8.87 -4.14 0.00
CA GLY A 107 -8.85 -5.61 0.10
C GLY A 107 -10.14 -6.22 -0.46
N LEU A 108 -11.30 -5.78 0.03
CA LEU A 108 -12.59 -6.30 -0.43
C LEU A 108 -12.81 -6.06 -1.93
N ILE A 109 -12.48 -4.86 -2.42
CA ILE A 109 -12.59 -4.54 -3.85
C ILE A 109 -11.74 -5.51 -4.69
N VAL A 110 -10.45 -5.68 -4.35
CA VAL A 110 -9.57 -6.59 -5.10
C VAL A 110 -10.07 -8.02 -5.02
N PHE A 111 -10.54 -8.48 -3.87
CA PHE A 111 -11.07 -9.82 -3.69
C PHE A 111 -12.29 -10.09 -4.58
N PHE A 112 -13.28 -9.19 -4.57
CA PHE A 112 -14.48 -9.35 -5.39
C PHE A 112 -14.20 -9.17 -6.88
N LEU A 113 -13.33 -8.24 -7.27
CA LEU A 113 -12.95 -8.05 -8.67
C LEU A 113 -12.18 -9.26 -9.21
N ARG A 114 -11.19 -9.77 -8.47
CA ARG A 114 -10.42 -10.95 -8.89
C ARG A 114 -11.31 -12.18 -9.00
N ALA A 115 -12.28 -12.37 -8.10
CA ALA A 115 -13.24 -13.48 -8.20
C ALA A 115 -14.09 -13.43 -9.49
N LYS A 116 -14.27 -12.25 -10.11
CA LYS A 116 -15.00 -12.08 -11.37
C LYS A 116 -14.13 -12.17 -12.63
N VAL A 117 -12.86 -11.80 -12.52
CA VAL A 117 -11.94 -11.66 -13.67
C VAL A 117 -11.00 -12.86 -13.81
N VAL A 118 -10.59 -13.48 -12.70
CA VAL A 118 -9.60 -14.56 -12.67
C VAL A 118 -10.30 -15.89 -12.38
N TYR A 119 -10.66 -16.61 -13.44
CA TYR A 119 -11.19 -17.99 -13.35
C TYR A 119 -10.02 -18.99 -13.37
N PRO A 120 -9.98 -20.05 -12.52
CA PRO A 120 -10.98 -20.57 -11.59
C PRO A 120 -10.77 -20.15 -10.11
N LYS A 121 -9.95 -19.13 -9.81
CA LYS A 121 -9.58 -18.72 -8.43
C LYS A 121 -10.71 -17.91 -7.75
N ALA A 122 -11.84 -18.57 -7.48
CA ALA A 122 -13.01 -17.93 -6.86
C ALA A 122 -12.74 -17.32 -5.47
N LEU A 123 -11.71 -17.79 -4.75
CA LEU A 123 -11.28 -17.29 -3.45
C LEU A 123 -9.76 -17.05 -3.43
N ASP A 124 -9.34 -15.88 -3.87
CA ASP A 124 -7.92 -15.51 -3.92
C ASP A 124 -7.50 -14.72 -2.67
N VAL A 125 -6.97 -15.45 -1.68
CA VAL A 125 -6.47 -14.87 -0.43
C VAL A 125 -5.23 -13.99 -0.65
N SER A 126 -4.37 -14.35 -1.60
CA SER A 126 -3.16 -13.57 -1.90
C SER A 126 -3.54 -12.24 -2.55
N GLY A 127 -4.51 -12.27 -3.47
CA GLY A 127 -5.14 -11.08 -4.04
C GLY A 127 -5.75 -10.17 -2.98
N PHE A 128 -6.51 -10.73 -2.03
CA PHE A 128 -7.07 -9.96 -0.92
C PHE A 128 -5.99 -9.28 -0.07
N CYS A 129 -4.92 -9.99 0.29
CA CYS A 129 -3.81 -9.44 1.06
C CYS A 129 -3.10 -8.32 0.29
N ASN A 130 -2.83 -8.50 -1.00
CA ASN A 130 -2.25 -7.44 -1.83
C ASN A 130 -3.17 -6.22 -1.95
N GLY A 131 -4.49 -6.42 -2.00
CA GLY A 131 -5.48 -5.34 -1.96
C GLY A 131 -5.44 -4.56 -0.64
N ILE A 132 -5.32 -5.25 0.50
CA ILE A 132 -5.11 -4.60 1.81
C ILE A 132 -3.84 -3.75 1.77
N LEU A 133 -2.72 -4.27 1.24
CA LEU A 133 -1.45 -3.54 1.19
C LEU A 133 -1.43 -2.39 0.17
N ALA A 134 -2.40 -2.35 -0.75
CA ALA A 134 -2.53 -1.27 -1.72
C ALA A 134 -3.39 -0.10 -1.22
N GLY A 135 -4.29 -0.34 -0.26
CA GLY A 135 -5.14 0.67 0.38
C GLY A 135 -4.46 1.34 1.57
#